data_AF-A0A0D2AFV2-F1
#
_entry.id   AF-A0A0D2AFV2-F1
#
_cell.length_a   1.000
_cell.length_b   1.000
_cell.length_c   1.000
_cell.angle_alpha   90.00
_cell.angle_beta   90.00
_cell.angle_gamma   90.00
#
_symmetry.space_group_name_H-M   'P 1'
#
loop_
_entity.id
_entity.type
_entity.pdbx_description
1 polymer ?
#
loop_
_entity_poly.entity_id
_entity_poly.type
_entity_poly.pdbx_seq_one_letter_code
_entity_poly.pdbx_strand_id
1 'polypeptide(L)'
;MSWAAKKAKSAALSAQRFEKYTVQPTGIWGRINKLLAVDPKRSTGVPLNPQFRNPPPGSNDPLAYDDPVTVPAADIADNPYWKRDTRRSYPRLSSVSQADVVALLTVGSKAAPRDDVLQLGDSGKKQLVEVKEKGKDGGIAVLLAKETALGKGVLGEGGLPPRPPTTLGAKPYKLTQEQSYDGEERVVTRLWLASCGHLTCNDHLEGGGVPFHSQSEKPSAPCPVCVRDKCDKTSRLLFGIVGDQEDKHDKDIPQEYFRIPPFDLSGDGNSASAIRFQYLSLIRFGGSMAKRYNQAKRAASAAESHASNLAKALEQTRMEAVQLKAQVDHLKITEKKYAKYKEREPEIRHYLGNWAALAR
;
A
#
# COMPACT_ATOMS: atom_id res chain seq x y z
N MET A 1 -24.05 31.92 18.14
CA MET A 1 -22.80 31.61 18.86
C MET A 1 -22.63 32.55 20.04
N SER A 2 -22.45 32.04 21.25
CA SER A 2 -22.36 32.87 22.46
C SER A 2 -21.14 33.80 22.43
N TRP A 3 -21.24 34.94 23.12
CA TRP A 3 -20.15 35.90 23.27
C TRP A 3 -18.86 35.25 23.82
N ALA A 4 -19.01 34.25 24.70
CA ALA A 4 -17.90 33.44 25.21
C ALA A 4 -17.22 32.62 24.10
N ALA A 5 -17.97 32.03 23.16
CA ALA A 5 -17.42 31.28 22.04
C ALA A 5 -16.63 32.18 21.07
N LYS A 6 -17.08 33.43 20.84
CA LYS A 6 -16.32 34.42 20.05
C LYS A 6 -15.02 34.85 20.75
N LYS A 7 -15.05 35.03 22.07
CA LYS A 7 -13.88 35.43 22.88
C LYS A 7 -12.83 34.31 22.95
N ALA A 8 -13.26 33.06 23.10
CA ALA A 8 -12.37 31.89 23.07
C ALA A 8 -11.70 31.70 21.69
N LYS A 9 -12.45 31.90 20.60
CA LYS A 9 -11.90 31.82 19.23
C LYS A 9 -10.87 32.94 18.97
N SER A 10 -11.13 34.15 19.46
CA SER A 10 -10.18 35.28 19.41
C SER A 10 -8.90 35.03 20.23
N ALA A 11 -9.01 34.41 21.40
CA ALA A 11 -7.86 34.08 22.24
C ALA A 11 -6.99 32.98 21.63
N ALA A 12 -7.61 31.96 21.03
CA ALA A 12 -6.90 30.89 20.30
C ALA A 12 -6.18 31.42 19.04
N LEU A 13 -6.81 32.34 18.28
CA LEU A 13 -6.18 33.05 17.16
C LEU A 13 -5.03 33.96 17.59
N SER A 14 -5.09 34.53 18.80
CA SER A 14 -3.99 35.31 19.39
C SER A 14 -2.80 34.42 19.78
N ALA A 15 -3.05 33.20 20.27
CA ALA A 15 -2.00 32.23 20.64
C ALA A 15 -1.24 31.66 19.41
N GLN A 16 -1.86 31.66 18.22
CA GLN A 16 -1.22 31.31 16.94
C GLN A 16 -0.49 32.49 16.28
N ARG A 17 -0.36 33.64 16.95
CA ARG A 17 0.39 34.77 16.41
C ARG A 17 1.89 34.52 16.62
N PHE A 18 2.54 33.91 15.64
CA PHE A 18 4.00 33.89 15.59
C PHE A 18 4.51 35.34 15.60
N GLU A 19 5.09 35.78 16.71
CA GLU A 19 5.81 37.04 16.78
C GLU A 19 7.13 36.87 16.03
N LYS A 20 7.32 37.69 14.99
CA LYS A 20 8.53 37.65 14.17
C LYS A 20 9.61 38.48 14.84
N TYR A 21 10.70 37.84 15.26
CA TYR A 21 11.86 38.48 15.89
C TYR A 21 12.71 39.24 14.87
N THR A 22 12.16 40.36 14.38
CA THR A 22 12.78 41.22 13.35
C THR A 22 12.63 42.69 13.71
N VAL A 23 13.53 43.53 13.23
CA VAL A 23 13.44 44.98 13.37
C VAL A 23 12.21 45.49 12.61
N GLN A 24 11.28 46.13 13.31
CA GLN A 24 10.05 46.68 12.75
C GLN A 24 10.03 48.22 12.85
N PRO A 25 9.45 48.92 11.87
CA PRO A 25 9.32 50.37 11.93
C PRO A 25 8.36 50.79 13.05
N THR A 26 8.76 51.78 13.85
CA THR A 26 7.98 52.33 14.97
C THR A 26 7.46 53.74 14.66
N GLY A 27 6.55 54.24 15.49
CA GLY A 27 6.03 55.61 15.36
C GLY A 27 5.25 55.86 14.06
N ILE A 28 5.49 57.01 13.41
CA ILE A 28 4.82 57.41 12.17
C ILE A 28 5.13 56.44 11.03
N TRP A 29 6.38 55.99 10.91
CA TRP A 29 6.80 55.02 9.89
C TRP A 29 6.13 53.64 10.05
N GLY A 30 5.84 53.22 11.27
CA GLY A 30 5.06 52.00 11.53
C GLY A 30 3.60 52.11 11.05
N ARG A 31 3.01 53.31 11.09
CA ARG A 31 1.66 53.56 10.55
C ARG A 31 1.67 53.57 9.03
N ILE A 32 2.67 54.20 8.41
CA ILE A 32 2.86 54.22 6.95
C ILE A 32 3.07 52.81 6.42
N ASN A 33 3.92 52.01 7.07
CA ASN A 33 4.17 50.62 6.67
C ASN A 33 2.89 49.77 6.72
N LYS A 34 2.09 49.91 7.77
CA LYS A 34 0.80 49.21 7.88
C LYS A 34 -0.22 49.64 6.82
N LEU A 35 -0.14 50.87 6.33
CA LEU A 35 -1.05 51.39 5.31
C LEU A 35 -0.62 51.00 3.89
N LEU A 36 0.68 50.99 3.60
CA LEU A 36 1.20 50.80 2.24
C LEU A 36 1.70 49.37 1.95
N ALA A 37 1.92 48.54 2.97
CA ALA A 37 2.37 47.16 2.74
C ALA A 37 1.23 46.27 2.24
N VAL A 38 1.52 45.43 1.23
CA VAL A 38 0.59 44.42 0.68
C VAL A 38 0.14 43.42 1.75
N ASP A 39 1.06 43.01 2.64
CA ASP A 39 0.74 42.27 3.86
C ASP A 39 1.45 42.92 5.06
N PRO A 40 0.72 43.68 5.90
CA PRO A 40 1.27 44.29 7.12
C PRO A 40 1.80 43.29 8.15
N LYS A 41 1.50 42.00 8.02
CA LYS A 41 2.05 40.94 8.88
C LYS A 41 3.40 40.43 8.37
N ARG A 42 3.87 40.85 7.19
CA ARG A 42 5.17 40.47 6.63
C ARG A 42 6.30 41.17 7.39
N SER A 43 7.38 40.44 7.68
CA SER A 43 8.56 41.00 8.36
C SER A 43 9.56 41.59 7.36
N THR A 44 10.41 42.49 7.84
CA THR A 44 11.55 43.05 7.10
C THR A 44 12.67 42.03 6.90
N GLY A 45 12.72 40.97 7.72
CA GLY A 45 13.75 39.93 7.66
C GLY A 45 15.08 40.32 8.30
N VAL A 46 15.18 41.52 8.90
CA VAL A 46 16.37 41.96 9.65
C VAL A 46 16.25 41.48 11.09
N PRO A 47 17.14 40.59 11.59
CA PRO A 47 17.08 40.11 12.96
C PRO A 47 17.29 41.21 13.99
N LEU A 48 16.77 41.03 15.20
CA LEU A 48 16.99 41.96 16.32
C LEU A 48 18.40 41.76 16.91
N ASN A 49 19.30 42.72 16.71
CA ASN A 49 20.69 42.65 17.21
C ASN A 49 20.82 42.29 18.71
N PRO A 50 19.96 42.77 19.63
CA PRO A 50 20.09 42.44 21.05
C PRO A 50 19.79 40.98 21.40
N GLN A 51 19.05 40.26 20.55
CA GLN A 51 18.59 38.88 20.79
C GLN A 51 19.22 37.87 19.83
N PHE A 52 19.44 38.27 18.57
CA PHE A 52 20.00 37.40 17.56
C PHE A 52 21.50 37.25 17.77
N ARG A 53 21.93 36.05 18.18
CA ARG A 53 23.35 35.71 18.40
C ARG A 53 24.02 36.61 19.46
N ASN A 54 23.26 37.00 20.47
CA ASN A 54 23.75 37.73 21.62
C ASN A 54 23.24 37.03 22.90
N PRO A 55 24.10 36.44 23.74
CA PRO A 55 25.57 36.45 23.68
C PRO A 55 26.16 35.83 22.40
N PRO A 56 27.33 36.29 21.93
CA PRO A 56 28.04 35.62 20.83
C PRO A 56 28.39 34.18 21.24
N PRO A 57 28.47 33.22 20.30
CA PRO A 57 28.69 31.81 20.65
C PRO A 57 29.93 31.54 21.52
N GLY A 58 30.98 32.36 21.37
CA GLY A 58 32.23 32.23 22.12
C GLY A 58 32.26 32.92 23.50
N SER A 59 31.19 33.60 23.92
CA SER A 59 31.11 34.15 25.30
C SER A 59 30.40 33.21 26.27
N ASN A 60 29.94 32.04 25.80
CA ASN A 60 29.51 30.98 26.69
C ASN A 60 30.73 30.42 27.43
N ASP A 61 30.55 30.04 28.69
CA ASP A 61 31.62 29.40 29.46
C ASP A 61 32.02 28.08 28.77
N PRO A 62 33.29 27.93 28.32
CA PRO A 62 33.75 26.72 27.65
C PRO A 62 33.74 25.49 28.56
N LEU A 63 33.70 25.66 29.88
CA LEU A 63 33.67 24.57 30.86
C LEU A 63 32.25 24.17 31.27
N ALA A 64 31.23 24.92 30.85
CA ALA A 64 29.84 24.61 31.19
C ALA A 64 29.23 23.48 30.34
N TYR A 65 29.92 23.04 29.28
CA TYR A 65 29.45 21.98 28.41
C TYR A 65 30.04 20.63 28.80
N ASP A 66 29.15 19.68 29.10
CA ASP A 66 29.49 18.27 29.25
C ASP A 66 28.99 17.48 28.04
N ASP A 67 29.83 16.59 27.52
CA ASP A 67 29.46 15.71 26.40
C ASP A 67 28.26 14.84 26.80
N PRO A 68 27.14 14.87 26.04
CA PRO A 68 25.98 14.08 26.37
C PRO A 68 26.27 12.61 26.12
N VAL A 69 26.09 11.80 27.16
CA VAL A 69 26.24 10.35 27.09
C VAL A 69 24.88 9.67 27.25
N THR A 70 24.66 8.55 26.56
CA THR A 70 23.39 7.81 26.62
C THR A 70 23.57 6.48 27.36
N VAL A 71 22.74 6.21 28.35
CA VAL A 71 22.66 4.87 28.97
C VAL A 71 21.81 3.99 28.03
N PRO A 72 22.29 2.79 27.63
CA PRO A 72 23.34 1.98 28.25
C PRO A 72 24.77 2.15 27.69
N ALA A 73 24.98 2.93 26.62
CA ALA A 73 26.30 3.05 25.99
C ALA A 73 27.36 3.73 26.88
N ALA A 74 26.93 4.57 27.81
CA ALA A 74 27.74 5.31 28.77
C ALA A 74 28.11 4.53 30.04
N ASP A 75 27.49 3.38 30.27
CA ASP A 75 27.67 2.64 31.52
C ASP A 75 29.12 2.15 31.65
N ILE A 76 29.70 2.34 32.82
CA ILE A 76 31.07 1.96 33.17
C ILE A 76 31.09 0.49 33.60
N ALA A 77 29.99 0.00 34.18
CA ALA A 77 29.80 -1.41 34.52
C ALA A 77 29.08 -2.14 33.38
N ASP A 78 29.30 -3.45 33.25
CA ASP A 78 28.54 -4.37 32.38
C ASP A 78 28.36 -3.97 30.89
N ASN A 79 29.21 -3.08 30.37
CA ASN A 79 29.14 -2.54 29.00
C ASN A 79 30.35 -2.96 28.13
N PRO A 80 30.62 -4.28 27.96
CA PRO A 80 31.75 -4.72 27.17
C PRO A 80 31.52 -4.40 25.68
N TYR A 81 32.57 -3.88 25.02
CA TYR A 81 32.48 -3.38 23.65
C TYR A 81 31.90 -4.39 22.64
N TRP A 82 32.24 -5.68 22.77
CA TRP A 82 31.78 -6.73 21.84
C TRP A 82 30.27 -6.92 21.79
N LYS A 83 29.52 -6.59 22.86
CA LYS A 83 28.04 -6.65 22.87
C LYS A 83 27.40 -5.51 22.07
N ARG A 84 28.10 -4.38 21.94
CA ARG A 84 27.65 -3.18 21.23
C ARG A 84 28.40 -2.93 19.92
N ASP A 85 29.27 -3.85 19.53
CA ASP A 85 29.99 -3.78 18.26
C ASP A 85 29.09 -4.23 17.11
N THR A 86 28.26 -3.29 16.64
CA THR A 86 27.39 -3.47 15.47
C THR A 86 28.19 -3.51 14.16
N ARG A 87 29.40 -2.92 14.15
CA ARG A 87 30.29 -2.90 12.98
C ARG A 87 30.77 -4.30 12.61
N ARG A 88 31.11 -5.13 13.60
CA ARG A 88 31.48 -6.54 13.35
C ARG A 88 30.28 -7.47 13.22
N SER A 89 29.12 -7.08 13.75
CA SER A 89 27.88 -7.85 13.72
C SER A 89 27.01 -7.52 12.48
N TYR A 90 27.64 -7.23 11.34
CA TYR A 90 26.92 -6.90 10.11
C TYR A 90 26.28 -8.17 9.49
N PRO A 91 25.11 -8.05 8.85
CA PRO A 91 24.49 -9.17 8.15
C PRO A 91 25.36 -9.62 6.98
N ARG A 92 25.65 -10.93 6.91
CA ARG A 92 26.43 -11.51 5.81
C ARG A 92 25.61 -11.53 4.53
N LEU A 93 26.27 -11.26 3.39
CA LEU A 93 25.66 -11.40 2.07
C LEU A 93 25.36 -12.88 1.79
N SER A 94 24.12 -13.19 1.41
CA SER A 94 23.71 -14.54 1.01
C SER A 94 23.59 -14.61 -0.52
N SER A 95 24.50 -15.32 -1.16
CA SER A 95 24.42 -15.65 -2.59
C SER A 95 23.84 -17.05 -2.77
N VAL A 96 22.84 -17.21 -3.63
CA VAL A 96 22.18 -18.48 -3.90
C VAL A 96 22.39 -18.84 -5.37
N SER A 97 23.01 -20.00 -5.65
CA SER A 97 23.18 -20.51 -7.01
C SER A 97 21.99 -21.38 -7.43
N GLN A 98 21.87 -21.70 -8.73
CA GLN A 98 20.82 -22.61 -9.22
C GLN A 98 20.89 -23.99 -8.56
N ALA A 99 22.10 -24.52 -8.33
CA ALA A 99 22.29 -25.80 -7.66
C ALA A 99 21.81 -25.77 -6.20
N ASP A 100 21.99 -24.65 -5.50
CA ASP A 100 21.50 -24.49 -4.13
C ASP A 100 19.96 -24.41 -4.09
N VAL A 101 19.32 -23.78 -5.09
CA VAL A 101 17.85 -23.76 -5.22
C VAL A 101 17.30 -25.17 -5.51
N VAL A 102 17.95 -25.92 -6.41
CA VAL A 102 17.57 -27.32 -6.69
C VAL A 102 17.66 -28.14 -5.41
N ALA A 103 18.75 -28.01 -4.65
CA ALA A 103 18.89 -28.68 -3.37
C ALA A 103 17.76 -28.32 -2.39
N LEU A 104 17.46 -27.03 -2.23
CA LEU A 104 16.37 -26.57 -1.35
C LEU A 104 15.00 -27.12 -1.77
N LEU A 105 14.72 -27.25 -3.08
CA LEU A 105 13.47 -27.80 -3.57
C LEU A 105 13.37 -29.32 -3.39
N THR A 106 14.49 -30.04 -3.56
CA THR A 106 14.51 -31.51 -3.43
C THR A 106 14.47 -31.95 -1.97
N VAL A 107 15.38 -31.45 -1.12
CA VAL A 107 15.56 -31.93 0.26
C VAL A 107 14.89 -31.05 1.33
N GLY A 108 14.41 -29.87 0.94
CA GLY A 108 13.81 -28.90 1.86
C GLY A 108 14.82 -27.96 2.50
N SER A 109 14.38 -27.26 3.55
CA SER A 109 15.18 -26.27 4.28
C SER A 109 15.32 -26.65 5.75
N LYS A 110 16.19 -25.96 6.50
CA LYS A 110 16.29 -26.16 7.95
C LYS A 110 14.96 -25.90 8.68
N ALA A 111 14.13 -24.99 8.18
CA ALA A 111 12.84 -24.65 8.77
C ALA A 111 11.73 -25.66 8.41
N ALA A 112 11.83 -26.26 7.24
CA ALA A 112 10.88 -27.26 6.73
C ALA A 112 11.67 -28.35 5.97
N PRO A 113 12.26 -29.32 6.69
CA PRO A 113 12.99 -30.42 6.07
C PRO A 113 12.01 -31.41 5.43
N ARG A 114 12.38 -31.99 4.30
CA ARG A 114 11.64 -33.12 3.70
C ARG A 114 12.21 -34.41 4.26
N ASP A 115 11.75 -34.77 5.46
CA ASP A 115 12.21 -35.94 6.21
C ASP A 115 11.95 -37.27 5.47
N ASP A 116 11.02 -37.25 4.51
CA ASP A 116 10.71 -38.34 3.58
C ASP A 116 11.80 -38.54 2.51
N VAL A 117 12.53 -37.49 2.16
CA VAL A 117 13.56 -37.51 1.10
C VAL A 117 14.96 -37.48 1.69
N LEU A 118 15.22 -36.66 2.71
CA LEU A 118 16.55 -36.46 3.28
C LEU A 118 16.89 -37.57 4.29
N GLN A 119 17.87 -38.40 3.94
CA GLN A 119 18.35 -39.45 4.84
C GLN A 119 19.19 -38.87 6.00
N LEU A 120 19.14 -39.51 7.18
CA LEU A 120 19.95 -39.10 8.34
C LEU A 120 21.38 -39.64 8.25
N GLY A 121 22.31 -38.90 8.86
CA GLY A 121 23.71 -39.31 8.98
C GLY A 121 24.51 -39.14 7.69
N ASP A 122 25.49 -40.02 7.47
CA ASP A 122 26.44 -39.88 6.35
C ASP A 122 25.78 -40.11 4.97
N SER A 123 24.68 -40.86 4.91
CA SER A 123 23.91 -41.02 3.68
C SER A 123 23.25 -39.70 3.25
N GLY A 124 22.76 -38.89 4.19
CA GLY A 124 22.24 -37.56 3.91
C GLY A 124 23.31 -36.60 3.38
N LYS A 125 24.53 -36.67 3.92
CA LYS A 125 25.65 -35.87 3.40
C LYS A 125 25.97 -36.22 1.96
N LYS A 126 26.00 -37.51 1.60
CA LYS A 126 26.22 -37.97 0.22
C LYS A 126 25.10 -37.51 -0.70
N GLN A 127 23.84 -37.60 -0.24
CA GLN A 127 22.67 -37.14 -0.98
C GLN A 127 22.71 -35.64 -1.27
N LEU A 128 23.11 -34.81 -0.30
CA LEU A 128 23.26 -33.36 -0.50
C LEU A 128 24.31 -33.02 -1.57
N VAL A 129 25.43 -33.74 -1.58
CA VAL A 129 26.47 -33.57 -2.60
C VAL A 129 25.93 -34.00 -3.98
N GLU A 130 25.25 -35.14 -4.06
CA GLU A 130 24.68 -35.66 -5.30
C GLU A 130 23.63 -34.70 -5.90
N VAL A 131 22.73 -34.16 -5.07
CA VAL A 131 21.70 -33.21 -5.51
C VAL A 131 22.35 -31.90 -5.98
N LYS A 132 23.43 -31.46 -5.33
CA LYS A 132 24.16 -30.26 -5.74
C LYS A 132 24.86 -30.44 -7.09
N GLU A 133 25.50 -31.58 -7.34
CA GLU A 133 26.11 -31.87 -8.64
C GLU A 133 25.05 -31.98 -9.74
N LYS A 134 23.95 -32.72 -9.51
CA LYS A 134 22.82 -32.77 -10.45
C LYS A 134 22.23 -31.39 -10.77
N GLY A 135 22.20 -30.50 -9.77
CA GLY A 135 21.75 -29.12 -9.93
C GLY A 135 22.67 -28.24 -10.77
N LYS A 136 23.99 -28.52 -10.78
CA LYS A 136 24.95 -27.83 -11.67
C LYS A 136 24.79 -28.27 -13.12
N ASP A 137 24.56 -29.57 -13.35
CA ASP A 137 24.52 -30.15 -14.70
C ASP A 137 23.17 -29.93 -15.39
N GLY A 138 22.06 -30.06 -14.66
CA GLY A 138 20.70 -29.98 -15.23
C GLY A 138 19.96 -28.65 -14.98
N GLY A 139 20.41 -27.84 -14.02
CA GLY A 139 19.74 -26.61 -13.64
C GLY A 139 18.32 -26.80 -13.07
N ILE A 140 17.66 -25.69 -12.74
CA ILE A 140 16.32 -25.69 -12.11
C ILE A 140 15.23 -26.17 -13.09
N ALA A 141 15.38 -25.91 -14.39
CA ALA A 141 14.38 -26.21 -15.39
C ALA A 141 14.09 -27.73 -15.50
N VAL A 142 15.14 -28.56 -15.45
CA VAL A 142 15.00 -30.01 -15.53
C VAL A 142 14.28 -30.58 -14.30
N LEU A 143 14.50 -30.00 -13.11
CA LEU A 143 13.80 -30.39 -11.90
C LEU A 143 12.30 -30.05 -11.99
N LEU A 144 11.97 -28.83 -12.40
CA LEU A 144 10.56 -28.38 -12.51
C LEU A 144 9.80 -29.12 -13.62
N ALA A 145 10.47 -29.55 -14.68
CA ALA A 145 9.87 -30.38 -15.72
C ALA A 145 9.52 -31.79 -15.22
N LYS A 146 10.34 -32.36 -14.33
CA LYS A 146 10.10 -33.68 -13.74
C LYS A 146 9.03 -33.64 -12.65
N GLU A 147 9.07 -32.62 -11.80
CA GLU A 147 8.15 -32.50 -10.66
C GLU A 147 7.46 -31.14 -10.64
N THR A 148 6.39 -31.04 -11.45
CA THR A 148 5.56 -29.82 -11.55
C THR A 148 4.89 -29.44 -10.22
N ALA A 149 4.71 -30.41 -9.31
CA ALA A 149 4.19 -30.18 -7.97
C ALA A 149 5.11 -29.34 -7.08
N LEU A 150 6.43 -29.37 -7.30
CA LEU A 150 7.40 -28.56 -6.52
C LEU A 150 7.23 -27.07 -6.77
N GLY A 151 6.82 -26.67 -7.98
CA GLY A 151 6.58 -25.28 -8.34
C GLY A 151 5.49 -24.63 -7.48
N LYS A 152 4.53 -25.40 -6.96
CA LYS A 152 3.47 -24.90 -6.08
C LYS A 152 4.01 -24.37 -4.74
N GLY A 153 5.13 -24.92 -4.26
CA GLY A 153 5.78 -24.48 -3.00
C GLY A 153 6.60 -23.19 -3.14
N VAL A 154 6.83 -22.71 -4.37
CA VAL A 154 7.54 -21.45 -4.66
C VAL A 154 6.58 -20.26 -4.73
N LEU A 155 5.32 -20.54 -5.09
CA LEU A 155 4.29 -19.52 -5.23
C LEU A 155 3.73 -19.10 -3.87
N GLY A 156 3.21 -17.88 -3.81
CA GLY A 156 2.54 -17.35 -2.63
C GLY A 156 1.15 -17.95 -2.45
N GLU A 157 0.44 -17.43 -1.45
CA GLU A 157 -0.93 -17.83 -1.12
C GLU A 157 -1.84 -17.80 -2.36
N GLY A 158 -2.60 -18.88 -2.56
CA GLY A 158 -3.49 -19.02 -3.73
C GLY A 158 -2.78 -19.34 -5.06
N GLY A 159 -1.48 -19.68 -5.04
CA GLY A 159 -0.73 -19.99 -6.27
C GLY A 159 -0.38 -18.76 -7.10
N LEU A 160 -0.43 -17.57 -6.49
CA LEU A 160 -0.04 -16.32 -7.11
C LEU A 160 1.47 -16.09 -6.94
N PRO A 161 2.15 -15.40 -7.87
CA PRO A 161 3.53 -15.00 -7.66
C PRO A 161 3.67 -14.08 -6.43
N PRO A 162 4.77 -14.18 -5.68
CA PRO A 162 4.99 -13.32 -4.52
C PRO A 162 5.06 -11.86 -4.94
N ARG A 163 4.44 -10.97 -4.14
CA ARG A 163 4.53 -9.53 -4.34
C ARG A 163 5.91 -9.02 -3.92
N PRO A 164 6.44 -7.96 -4.56
CA PRO A 164 7.69 -7.36 -4.11
C PRO A 164 7.55 -6.89 -2.65
N PRO A 165 8.49 -7.25 -1.77
CA PRO A 165 8.41 -6.86 -0.37
C PRO A 165 8.59 -5.34 -0.23
N THR A 166 7.82 -4.72 0.66
CA THR A 166 8.01 -3.30 1.04
C THR A 166 8.83 -3.26 2.34
N THR A 167 10.05 -2.75 2.25
CA THR A 167 11.08 -2.81 3.32
C THR A 167 10.81 -1.91 4.53
N LEU A 168 9.81 -1.03 4.48
CA LEU A 168 9.58 0.03 5.48
C LEU A 168 8.18 0.00 6.10
N GLY A 169 7.48 -1.13 6.02
CA GLY A 169 6.05 -1.22 6.30
C GLY A 169 5.23 -0.53 5.20
N ALA A 170 3.99 -0.95 5.03
CA ALA A 170 3.09 -0.27 4.11
C ALA A 170 2.90 1.17 4.60
N LYS A 171 3.40 2.17 3.86
CA LYS A 171 3.12 3.59 4.09
C LYS A 171 2.00 4.01 3.13
N PRO A 172 0.72 3.81 3.48
CA PRO A 172 -0.37 4.28 2.63
C PRO A 172 -0.32 5.81 2.56
N TYR A 173 -0.38 6.35 1.35
CA TYR A 173 -0.52 7.79 1.17
C TYR A 173 -1.90 8.22 1.65
N LYS A 174 -1.95 9.22 2.52
CA LYS A 174 -3.18 9.86 2.96
C LYS A 174 -3.20 11.29 2.46
N LEU A 175 -4.21 11.64 1.68
CA LEU A 175 -4.47 13.02 1.28
C LEU A 175 -5.04 13.78 2.48
N THR A 176 -4.29 14.76 2.98
CA THR A 176 -4.72 15.66 4.06
C THR A 176 -5.46 16.86 3.46
N GLN A 177 -6.64 17.17 4.01
CA GLN A 177 -7.54 18.22 3.49
C GLN A 177 -6.94 19.64 3.56
N GLU A 178 -5.93 19.87 4.41
CA GLU A 178 -5.38 21.20 4.70
C GLU A 178 -4.21 21.64 3.81
N GLN A 179 -3.70 20.78 2.92
CA GLN A 179 -2.55 21.10 2.06
C GLN A 179 -2.92 21.54 0.63
N SER A 180 -4.11 22.10 0.42
CA SER A 180 -4.43 22.77 -0.84
C SER A 180 -3.93 24.22 -0.82
N TYR A 181 -3.17 24.61 -1.85
CA TYR A 181 -2.95 26.02 -2.15
C TYR A 181 -4.31 26.69 -2.35
N ASP A 182 -4.61 27.64 -1.45
CA ASP A 182 -5.82 28.44 -1.34
C ASP A 182 -7.05 27.65 -0.84
N GLY A 183 -7.44 27.91 0.41
CA GLY A 183 -8.62 27.34 1.10
C GLY A 183 -9.97 27.83 0.56
N GLU A 184 -10.04 28.18 -0.72
CA GLU A 184 -11.30 28.25 -1.44
C GLU A 184 -11.53 26.89 -2.08
N GLU A 185 -12.76 26.41 -2.04
CA GLU A 185 -13.21 25.24 -2.79
C GLU A 185 -13.13 25.59 -4.29
N ARG A 186 -11.90 25.63 -4.85
CA ARG A 186 -11.69 25.78 -6.28
C ARG A 186 -12.37 24.58 -6.90
N VAL A 187 -13.48 24.81 -7.57
CA VAL A 187 -14.18 23.76 -8.27
C VAL A 187 -13.25 23.28 -9.38
N VAL A 188 -12.55 22.17 -9.11
CA VAL A 188 -11.56 21.64 -10.03
C VAL A 188 -12.31 21.12 -11.25
N THR A 189 -12.00 21.66 -12.42
CA THR A 189 -12.47 21.11 -13.69
C THR A 189 -11.90 19.70 -13.87
N ARG A 190 -12.75 18.68 -13.70
CA ARG A 190 -12.38 17.27 -13.88
C ARG A 190 -12.82 16.69 -15.22
N LEU A 191 -13.69 17.40 -15.93
CA LEU A 191 -14.30 16.97 -17.18
C LEU A 191 -13.97 17.98 -18.27
N TRP A 192 -13.58 17.46 -19.43
CA TRP A 192 -13.08 18.26 -20.54
C TRP A 192 -13.78 17.82 -21.84
N LEU A 193 -14.25 18.80 -22.59
CA LEU A 193 -14.72 18.62 -23.95
C LEU A 193 -13.58 19.01 -24.90
N ALA A 194 -13.08 18.06 -25.68
CA ALA A 194 -12.10 18.37 -26.71
C ALA A 194 -12.77 19.04 -27.92
N SER A 195 -12.03 19.86 -28.68
CA SER A 195 -12.55 20.52 -29.89
C SER A 195 -13.03 19.57 -30.99
N CYS A 196 -12.70 18.28 -30.90
CA CYS A 196 -13.25 17.23 -31.75
C CYS A 196 -14.63 16.70 -31.28
N GLY A 197 -15.22 17.26 -30.22
CA GLY A 197 -16.53 16.89 -29.67
C GLY A 197 -16.52 15.70 -28.70
N HIS A 198 -15.34 15.17 -28.36
CA HIS A 198 -15.24 14.05 -27.43
C HIS A 198 -15.08 14.53 -25.99
N LEU A 199 -15.86 13.93 -25.09
CA LEU A 199 -15.83 14.18 -23.65
C LEU A 199 -14.82 13.24 -22.98
N THR A 200 -13.96 13.78 -22.11
CA THR A 200 -12.97 13.00 -21.37
C THR A 200 -12.75 13.54 -19.96
N CYS A 201 -12.42 12.66 -19.01
CA CYS A 201 -12.05 13.09 -17.66
C CYS A 201 -10.53 13.34 -17.57
N ASN A 202 -10.12 14.08 -16.53
CA ASN A 202 -8.72 14.41 -16.28
C ASN A 202 -7.80 13.18 -16.29
N ASP A 203 -8.21 12.09 -15.64
CA ASP A 203 -7.41 10.89 -15.48
C ASP A 203 -7.15 10.14 -16.80
N HIS A 204 -7.95 10.41 -17.84
CA HIS A 204 -7.82 9.81 -19.15
C HIS A 204 -6.98 10.64 -20.12
N LEU A 205 -6.63 11.88 -19.78
CA LEU A 205 -5.66 12.67 -20.52
C LEU A 205 -4.24 12.15 -20.28
N GLU A 206 -3.38 12.29 -21.29
CA GLU A 206 -1.98 11.88 -21.19
C GLU A 206 -1.27 12.69 -20.09
N GLY A 207 -0.69 11.99 -19.09
CA GLY A 207 -0.12 12.62 -17.90
C GLY A 207 -1.07 12.78 -16.72
N GLY A 208 -2.31 12.27 -16.81
CA GLY A 208 -3.28 12.27 -15.70
C GLY A 208 -3.91 13.63 -15.40
N GLY A 209 -3.81 14.55 -16.36
CA GLY A 209 -4.42 15.87 -16.27
C GLY A 209 -4.11 16.71 -17.50
N VAL A 210 -4.70 17.89 -17.52
CA VAL A 210 -4.42 18.90 -18.55
C VAL A 210 -2.97 19.40 -18.41
N PRO A 211 -2.20 19.49 -19.51
CA PRO A 211 -0.86 20.07 -19.49
C PRO A 211 -0.86 21.52 -18.99
N PHE A 212 0.24 21.94 -18.36
CA PHE A 212 0.39 23.33 -17.93
C PHE A 212 0.30 24.28 -19.13
N HIS A 213 -0.50 25.34 -18.98
CA HIS A 213 -0.69 26.38 -19.98
C HIS A 213 -0.59 27.76 -19.31
N SER A 214 -0.30 28.79 -20.09
CA SER A 214 -0.28 30.17 -19.59
C SER A 214 -1.70 30.65 -19.25
N GLN A 215 -1.82 31.66 -18.38
CA GLN A 215 -3.13 32.19 -17.98
C GLN A 215 -3.93 32.77 -19.16
N SER A 216 -3.24 33.24 -20.21
CA SER A 216 -3.85 33.80 -21.42
C SER A 216 -4.18 32.76 -22.49
N GLU A 217 -3.67 31.53 -22.37
CA GLU A 217 -3.82 30.47 -23.35
C GLU A 217 -4.77 29.39 -22.87
N LYS A 218 -5.52 28.80 -23.80
CA LYS A 218 -6.43 27.70 -23.47
C LYS A 218 -5.68 26.38 -23.34
N PRO A 219 -6.13 25.50 -22.44
CA PRO A 219 -5.55 24.18 -22.32
C PRO A 219 -5.73 23.37 -23.61
N SER A 220 -4.70 22.61 -23.98
CA SER A 220 -4.75 21.70 -25.13
C SER A 220 -4.06 20.39 -24.82
N ALA A 221 -4.61 19.29 -25.34
CA ALA A 221 -4.02 17.96 -25.25
C ALA A 221 -4.53 17.04 -26.37
N PRO A 222 -3.80 15.96 -26.71
CA PRO A 222 -4.32 14.91 -27.58
C PRO A 222 -5.60 14.27 -27.02
N CYS A 223 -6.62 14.09 -27.87
CA CYS A 223 -7.89 13.49 -27.43
C CYS A 223 -7.76 11.96 -27.30
N PRO A 224 -8.05 11.36 -26.12
CA PRO A 224 -7.88 9.91 -25.91
C PRO A 224 -8.78 9.04 -26.80
N VAL A 225 -9.94 9.55 -27.20
CA VAL A 225 -10.86 8.86 -28.10
C VAL A 225 -10.33 8.89 -29.53
N CYS A 226 -9.88 10.04 -30.03
CA CYS A 226 -9.29 10.15 -31.36
C CYS A 226 -8.00 9.34 -31.50
N VAL A 227 -7.17 9.29 -30.46
CA VAL A 227 -5.97 8.46 -30.44
C VAL A 227 -6.34 6.98 -30.52
N ARG A 228 -7.38 6.54 -29.79
CA ARG A 228 -7.82 5.14 -29.76
C ARG A 228 -8.46 4.69 -31.07
N ASP A 229 -9.36 5.52 -31.61
CA ASP A 229 -10.22 5.11 -32.72
C ASP A 229 -9.58 5.41 -34.08
N LYS A 230 -8.79 6.50 -34.15
CA LYS A 230 -8.24 7.02 -35.42
C LYS A 230 -6.72 7.15 -35.42
N CYS A 231 -6.02 6.81 -34.32
CA CYS A 231 -4.59 7.03 -34.16
C CYS A 231 -4.16 8.50 -34.35
N ASP A 232 -5.08 9.45 -34.14
CA ASP A 232 -4.82 10.88 -34.31
C ASP A 232 -4.32 11.49 -33.01
N LYS A 233 -3.04 11.89 -32.99
CA LYS A 233 -2.34 12.49 -31.84
C LYS A 233 -2.30 14.02 -31.87
N THR A 234 -3.04 14.66 -32.77
CA THR A 234 -3.09 16.13 -32.82
C THR A 234 -3.66 16.71 -31.52
N SER A 235 -2.98 17.73 -30.97
CA SER A 235 -3.47 18.45 -29.79
C SER A 235 -4.77 19.17 -30.13
N ARG A 236 -5.78 18.96 -29.28
CA ARG A 236 -7.09 19.59 -29.39
C ARG A 236 -7.27 20.57 -28.24
N LEU A 237 -7.95 21.67 -28.50
CA LEU A 237 -8.36 22.59 -27.43
C LEU A 237 -9.31 21.86 -26.49
N LEU A 238 -9.16 22.10 -25.19
CA LEU A 238 -9.99 21.52 -24.15
C LEU A 238 -10.85 22.61 -23.52
N PHE A 239 -12.14 22.34 -23.42
CA PHE A 239 -13.11 23.22 -22.80
C PHE A 239 -13.58 22.59 -21.49
N GLY A 240 -13.47 23.35 -20.40
CA GLY A 240 -13.77 22.85 -19.07
C GLY A 240 -15.27 22.75 -18.80
N ILE A 241 -15.71 21.61 -18.27
CA ILE A 241 -17.09 21.42 -17.80
C ILE A 241 -17.05 21.10 -16.31
N VAL A 242 -17.66 21.98 -15.52
CA VAL A 242 -17.79 21.84 -14.07
C VAL A 242 -19.23 21.49 -13.68
N GLY A 243 -20.22 22.00 -14.42
CA GLY A 243 -21.64 21.77 -14.21
C GLY A 243 -22.49 22.16 -15.42
N ASP A 244 -23.80 22.09 -15.26
CA ASP A 244 -24.83 22.33 -16.29
C ASP A 244 -25.20 23.81 -16.48
N GLN A 245 -25.04 24.62 -15.43
CA GLN A 245 -25.32 26.06 -15.45
C GLN A 245 -24.31 26.82 -16.33
N GLU A 246 -24.74 27.92 -16.97
CA GLU A 246 -23.91 28.78 -17.85
C GLU A 246 -22.60 29.24 -17.21
N ASP A 247 -22.60 29.51 -15.91
CA ASP A 247 -21.41 29.94 -15.17
C ASP A 247 -20.46 28.78 -14.77
N LYS A 248 -20.86 27.53 -15.04
CA LYS A 248 -20.14 26.31 -14.64
C LYS A 248 -19.59 25.52 -15.83
N HIS A 249 -19.49 26.13 -17.00
CA HIS A 249 -18.78 25.58 -18.14
C HIS A 249 -18.09 26.69 -18.93
N ASP A 250 -17.12 26.31 -19.75
CA ASP A 250 -16.41 27.24 -20.62
C ASP A 250 -17.40 27.89 -21.61
N LYS A 251 -17.38 29.22 -21.69
CA LYS A 251 -18.30 30.03 -22.51
C LYS A 251 -18.16 29.76 -24.00
N ASP A 252 -17.03 29.20 -24.41
CA ASP A 252 -16.76 28.86 -25.80
C ASP A 252 -17.38 27.52 -26.23
N ILE A 253 -18.00 26.78 -25.30
CA ILE A 253 -18.80 25.60 -25.66
C ILE A 253 -20.12 26.08 -26.25
N PRO A 254 -20.51 25.63 -27.47
CA PRO A 254 -21.79 25.99 -28.06
C PRO A 254 -22.96 25.64 -27.14
N GLN A 255 -23.83 26.62 -26.86
CA GLN A 255 -24.98 26.43 -25.97
C GLN A 255 -25.93 25.34 -26.46
N GLU A 256 -25.93 25.07 -27.77
CA GLU A 256 -26.70 24.00 -28.42
C GLU A 256 -26.38 22.62 -27.83
N TYR A 257 -25.18 22.40 -27.27
CA TYR A 257 -24.82 21.13 -26.64
C TYR A 257 -25.50 20.90 -25.28
N PHE A 258 -25.93 21.98 -24.62
CA PHE A 258 -26.63 21.93 -23.34
C PHE A 258 -28.14 22.08 -23.48
N ARG A 259 -28.63 22.40 -24.69
CA ARG A 259 -30.07 22.39 -24.97
C ARG A 259 -30.56 20.95 -25.05
N ILE A 260 -31.41 20.59 -24.11
CA ILE A 260 -32.17 19.34 -24.18
C ILE A 260 -32.98 19.39 -25.50
N PRO A 261 -32.88 18.37 -26.37
CA PRO A 261 -33.71 18.30 -27.57
C PRO A 261 -35.18 18.48 -27.20
N PRO A 262 -35.99 19.12 -28.06
CA PRO A 262 -37.40 19.36 -27.77
C PRO A 262 -38.09 18.05 -27.39
N PHE A 263 -38.82 18.08 -26.26
CA PHE A 263 -39.47 16.92 -25.64
C PHE A 263 -40.52 16.26 -26.55
N ASP A 264 -40.98 17.00 -27.55
CA ASP A 264 -42.00 16.53 -28.44
C ASP A 264 -41.42 15.64 -29.56
N LEU A 265 -41.42 14.35 -29.28
CA LEU A 265 -41.14 13.30 -30.25
C LEU A 265 -42.36 13.03 -31.16
N SER A 266 -43.39 13.89 -31.27
CA SER A 266 -44.60 13.59 -32.06
C SER A 266 -44.53 13.98 -33.55
N GLY A 267 -43.55 14.77 -33.98
CA GLY A 267 -43.44 15.23 -35.37
C GLY A 267 -43.15 14.12 -36.40
N ASP A 268 -43.77 14.21 -37.58
CA ASP A 268 -43.63 13.25 -38.70
C ASP A 268 -42.66 13.73 -39.79
N GLY A 269 -41.45 14.12 -39.39
CA GLY A 269 -40.37 14.52 -40.29
C GLY A 269 -39.11 13.66 -40.14
N ASN A 270 -38.27 13.61 -41.18
CA ASN A 270 -36.99 12.87 -41.16
C ASN A 270 -36.09 13.28 -39.97
N SER A 271 -36.09 14.58 -39.63
CA SER A 271 -35.37 15.10 -38.45
C SER A 271 -35.93 14.56 -37.13
N ALA A 272 -37.26 14.52 -36.98
CA ALA A 272 -37.91 13.97 -35.79
C ALA A 272 -37.69 12.45 -35.67
N SER A 273 -37.69 11.71 -36.78
CA SER A 273 -37.33 10.29 -36.82
C SER A 273 -35.88 10.02 -36.40
N ALA A 274 -34.93 10.88 -36.80
CA ALA A 274 -33.54 10.78 -36.37
C ALA A 274 -33.38 11.03 -34.85
N ILE A 275 -34.08 12.04 -34.31
CA ILE A 275 -34.09 12.33 -32.87
C ILE A 275 -34.73 11.16 -32.10
N ARG A 276 -35.88 10.62 -32.56
CA ARG A 276 -36.51 9.42 -31.99
C ARG A 276 -35.55 8.24 -31.94
N PHE A 277 -34.83 7.98 -33.03
CA PHE A 277 -33.84 6.90 -33.10
C PHE A 277 -32.71 7.09 -32.08
N GLN A 278 -32.18 8.30 -31.95
CA GLN A 278 -31.12 8.61 -31.00
C GLN A 278 -31.59 8.41 -29.54
N TYR A 279 -32.77 8.93 -29.19
CA TYR A 279 -33.37 8.75 -27.85
C TYR A 279 -33.63 7.29 -27.51
N LEU A 280 -34.25 6.54 -28.42
CA LEU A 280 -34.50 5.11 -28.21
C LEU A 280 -33.20 4.31 -28.07
N SER A 281 -32.16 4.68 -28.83
CA SER A 281 -30.85 4.05 -28.72
C SER A 281 -30.19 4.33 -27.37
N LEU A 282 -30.28 5.56 -26.86
CA LEU A 282 -29.80 5.92 -25.53
C LEU A 282 -30.57 5.19 -24.42
N ILE A 283 -31.90 5.11 -24.50
CA ILE A 283 -32.72 4.37 -23.54
C ILE A 283 -32.36 2.87 -23.54
N ARG A 284 -32.21 2.27 -24.73
CA ARG A 284 -31.80 0.87 -24.89
C ARG A 284 -30.40 0.63 -24.31
N PHE A 285 -29.46 1.53 -24.61
CA PHE A 285 -28.10 1.46 -24.08
C PHE A 285 -28.08 1.59 -22.56
N GLY A 286 -28.77 2.59 -22.01
CA GLY A 286 -28.90 2.81 -20.56
C GLY A 286 -29.54 1.62 -19.85
N GLY A 287 -30.62 1.06 -20.41
CA GLY A 287 -31.27 -0.14 -19.89
C GLY A 287 -30.37 -1.38 -19.92
N SER A 288 -29.61 -1.57 -21.00
CA SER A 288 -28.61 -2.64 -21.12
C SER A 288 -27.50 -2.49 -20.09
N MET A 289 -26.98 -1.28 -19.90
CA MET A 289 -25.91 -0.99 -18.96
C MET A 289 -26.37 -1.18 -17.50
N ALA A 290 -27.58 -0.73 -17.17
CA ALA A 290 -28.17 -0.95 -15.85
C ALA A 290 -28.33 -2.44 -15.53
N LYS A 291 -28.75 -3.27 -16.51
CA LYS A 291 -28.82 -4.73 -16.35
C LYS A 291 -27.44 -5.33 -16.07
N ARG A 292 -26.41 -4.96 -16.86
CA ARG A 292 -25.03 -5.42 -16.66
C ARG A 292 -24.49 -5.03 -15.29
N TYR A 293 -24.71 -3.78 -14.88
CA TYR A 293 -24.31 -3.29 -13.57
C TYR A 293 -24.97 -4.08 -12.43
N ASN A 294 -26.28 -4.29 -12.51
CA ASN A 294 -27.01 -5.05 -11.48
C ASN A 294 -26.57 -6.52 -11.43
N GLN A 295 -26.28 -7.14 -12.57
CA GLN A 295 -25.72 -8.50 -12.63
C GLN A 295 -24.33 -8.57 -11.98
N ALA A 296 -23.43 -7.65 -12.36
CA ALA A 296 -22.10 -7.57 -11.78
C ALA A 296 -22.14 -7.33 -10.26
N LYS A 297 -23.04 -6.46 -9.78
CA LYS A 297 -23.25 -6.20 -8.36
C LYS A 297 -23.71 -7.45 -7.60
N ARG A 298 -24.68 -8.20 -8.15
CA ARG A 298 -25.14 -9.46 -7.56
C ARG A 298 -24.02 -10.51 -7.51
N ALA A 299 -23.27 -10.66 -8.60
CA ALA A 299 -22.13 -11.57 -8.66
C ALA A 299 -21.05 -11.22 -7.63
N ALA A 300 -20.74 -9.93 -7.46
CA ALA A 300 -19.81 -9.46 -6.43
C ALA A 300 -20.28 -9.84 -5.01
N SER A 301 -21.54 -9.56 -4.67
CA SER A 301 -22.09 -9.92 -3.35
C SER A 301 -22.11 -11.44 -3.09
N ALA A 302 -22.32 -12.25 -4.13
CA ALA A 302 -22.28 -13.70 -4.03
C ALA A 302 -20.84 -14.23 -3.85
N ALA A 303 -19.87 -13.61 -4.53
CA ALA A 303 -18.46 -13.93 -4.37
C ALA A 303 -17.96 -13.58 -2.96
N GLU A 304 -18.40 -12.44 -2.40
CA GLU A 304 -18.06 -12.03 -1.04
C GLU A 304 -18.62 -13.00 0.01
N SER A 305 -19.89 -13.42 -0.12
CA SER A 305 -20.48 -14.39 0.81
C SER A 305 -19.81 -15.76 0.71
N HIS A 306 -19.49 -16.20 -0.51
CA HIS A 306 -18.75 -17.45 -0.74
C HIS A 306 -17.33 -17.40 -0.13
N ALA A 307 -16.61 -16.29 -0.31
CA ALA A 307 -15.29 -16.09 0.29
C ALA A 307 -15.35 -16.12 1.82
N SER A 308 -16.37 -15.52 2.42
CA SER A 308 -16.60 -15.56 3.87
C SER A 308 -16.87 -16.99 4.38
N ASN A 309 -17.67 -17.77 3.64
CA ASN A 309 -17.94 -19.17 3.99
C ASN A 309 -16.69 -20.05 3.87
N LEU A 310 -15.90 -19.87 2.81
CA LEU A 310 -14.62 -20.58 2.64
C LEU A 310 -13.63 -20.23 3.75
N ALA A 311 -13.56 -18.96 4.17
CA ALA A 311 -12.69 -18.55 5.26
C ALA A 311 -13.08 -19.26 6.59
N LYS A 312 -14.37 -19.38 6.87
CA LYS A 312 -14.87 -20.12 8.05
C LYS A 312 -14.55 -21.61 7.97
N ALA A 313 -14.73 -22.22 6.79
CA ALA A 313 -14.43 -23.64 6.58
C ALA A 313 -12.92 -23.92 6.77
N LEU A 314 -12.06 -23.04 6.25
CA LEU A 314 -10.60 -23.15 6.41
C LEU A 314 -10.19 -23.10 7.88
N GLU A 315 -10.79 -22.19 8.66
CA GLU A 315 -10.53 -22.11 10.10
C GLU A 315 -10.99 -23.38 10.84
N GLN A 316 -12.14 -23.93 10.49
CA GLN A 316 -12.61 -25.21 11.07
C GLN A 316 -11.63 -26.35 10.77
N THR A 317 -11.21 -26.50 9.51
CA THR A 317 -10.23 -27.53 9.12
C THR A 317 -8.89 -27.32 9.82
N ARG A 318 -8.47 -26.07 10.05
CA ARG A 318 -7.24 -25.76 10.79
C ARG A 318 -7.33 -26.20 12.24
N MET A 319 -8.48 -25.98 12.88
CA MET A 319 -8.76 -26.43 14.25
C MET A 319 -8.75 -27.96 14.36
N GLU A 320 -9.37 -28.65 13.40
CA GLU A 320 -9.35 -30.12 13.32
C GLU A 320 -7.93 -30.67 13.14
N ALA A 321 -7.12 -30.05 12.28
CA ALA A 321 -5.74 -30.45 12.07
C ALA A 321 -4.88 -30.30 13.34
N VAL A 322 -5.12 -29.25 14.14
CA VAL A 322 -4.46 -29.07 15.44
C VAL A 322 -4.89 -30.15 16.43
N GLN A 323 -6.18 -30.48 16.49
CA GLN A 323 -6.69 -31.55 17.36
C GLN A 323 -6.13 -32.91 16.99
N LEU A 324 -6.13 -33.27 15.71
CA LEU A 324 -5.56 -34.51 15.22
C LEU A 324 -4.06 -34.61 15.53
N LYS A 325 -3.32 -33.50 15.37
CA LYS A 325 -1.90 -33.47 15.72
C LYS A 325 -1.67 -33.74 17.21
N ALA A 326 -2.48 -33.14 18.09
CA ALA A 326 -2.43 -33.40 19.52
C ALA A 326 -2.74 -34.87 19.86
N GLN A 327 -3.72 -35.48 19.19
CA GLN A 327 -4.03 -36.91 19.35
C GLN A 327 -2.87 -37.81 18.89
N VAL A 328 -2.26 -37.50 17.75
CA VAL A 328 -1.09 -38.23 17.23
C VAL A 328 0.08 -38.15 18.21
N ASP A 329 0.35 -36.96 18.77
CA ASP A 329 1.41 -36.79 19.76
C ASP A 329 1.14 -37.56 21.05
N HIS A 330 -0.12 -37.58 21.52
CA HIS A 330 -0.53 -38.41 22.64
C HIS A 330 -0.33 -39.91 22.36
N LEU A 331 -0.75 -40.38 21.19
CA LEU A 331 -0.59 -41.77 20.76
C LEU A 331 0.89 -42.18 20.73
N LYS A 332 1.78 -41.32 20.21
CA LYS A 332 3.23 -41.55 20.25
C LYS A 332 3.78 -41.68 21.67
N ILE A 333 3.28 -40.88 22.61
CA ILE A 333 3.67 -40.98 24.02
C ILE A 333 3.19 -42.33 24.61
N THR A 334 1.95 -42.72 24.34
CA THR A 334 1.42 -44.02 24.82
C THR A 334 2.15 -45.21 24.21
N GLU A 335 2.49 -45.15 22.92
CA GLU A 335 3.24 -46.18 22.22
C GLU A 335 4.64 -46.35 22.83
N LYS A 336 5.34 -45.25 23.14
CA LYS A 336 6.62 -45.30 23.86
C LYS A 336 6.48 -45.94 25.24
N LYS A 337 5.42 -45.63 25.99
CA LYS A 337 5.15 -46.25 27.30
C LYS A 337 4.88 -47.75 27.15
N TYR A 338 4.10 -48.14 26.15
CA TYR A 338 3.77 -49.53 25.86
C TYR A 338 5.00 -50.32 25.41
N ALA A 339 5.86 -49.75 24.55
CA ALA A 339 7.11 -50.36 24.14
C ALA A 339 8.02 -50.66 25.34
N LYS A 340 8.19 -49.69 26.25
CA LYS A 340 8.94 -49.90 27.51
C LYS A 340 8.33 -50.99 28.39
N TYR A 341 7.00 -51.07 28.47
CA TYR A 341 6.33 -52.13 29.22
C TYR A 341 6.58 -53.51 28.56
N LYS A 342 6.49 -53.58 27.23
CA LYS A 342 6.70 -54.81 26.46
C LYS A 342 8.13 -55.33 26.53
N GLU A 343 9.13 -54.44 26.56
CA GLU A 343 10.54 -54.81 26.81
C GLU A 343 10.73 -55.44 28.19
N ARG A 344 9.97 -54.99 29.21
CA ARG A 344 10.03 -55.52 30.58
C ARG A 344 9.14 -56.75 30.80
N GLU A 345 8.25 -57.06 29.87
CA GLU A 345 7.32 -58.19 29.95
C GLU A 345 7.99 -59.55 30.20
N PRO A 346 9.07 -59.96 29.51
CA PRO A 346 9.74 -61.23 29.79
C PRO A 346 10.32 -61.29 31.21
N GLU A 347 10.84 -60.17 31.72
CA GLU A 347 11.36 -60.07 33.08
C GLU A 347 10.23 -60.21 34.11
N ILE A 348 9.12 -59.50 33.90
CA ILE A 348 7.91 -59.59 34.74
C ILE A 348 7.36 -61.02 34.73
N ARG A 349 7.28 -61.67 33.57
CA ARG A 349 6.83 -63.07 33.44
C ARG A 349 7.75 -64.04 34.17
N HIS A 350 9.07 -63.82 34.11
CA HIS A 350 10.04 -64.63 34.86
C HIS A 350 9.84 -64.48 36.38
N TYR A 351 9.70 -63.25 36.90
CA TYR A 351 9.44 -63.00 38.32
C TYR A 351 8.12 -63.63 38.78
N LEU A 352 7.05 -63.50 38.00
CA LEU A 352 5.74 -64.10 38.33
C LEU A 352 5.78 -65.64 38.28
N GLY A 353 6.53 -66.21 37.33
CA GLY A 353 6.74 -67.66 37.24
C GLY A 353 7.50 -68.23 38.45
N ASN A 354 8.56 -67.54 38.89
CA ASN A 354 9.30 -67.93 40.10
C ASN A 354 8.44 -67.80 41.36
N TRP A 355 7.59 -66.78 41.45
CA TRP A 355 6.67 -66.61 42.59
C TRP A 355 5.59 -67.72 42.63
N ALA A 356 5.07 -68.11 41.47
CA ALA A 356 4.13 -69.23 41.35
C ALA A 356 4.77 -70.60 41.64
N ALA A 357 6.09 -70.72 41.51
CA ALA A 357 6.86 -71.90 41.91
C ALA A 357 7.17 -71.94 43.42
N LEU A 358 7.27 -70.78 44.08
CA LEU A 358 7.40 -70.64 45.54
C LEU A 358 6.09 -70.83 46.31
N ALA A 359 4.95 -70.66 45.64
CA ALA A 359 3.62 -70.84 46.21
C ALA A 359 3.07 -72.29 46.09
N ARG A 360 3.87 -73.23 45.57
CA ARG A 360 3.65 -74.68 45.63
C ARG A 360 4.65 -75.29 46.58
#